data_AF-A0A4C2ABP7-F1
#
_entry.id   AF-A0A4C2ABP7-F1
#
_cell.length_a   1.000
_cell.length_b   1.000
_cell.length_c   1.000
_cell.angle_alpha   90.00
_cell.angle_beta   90.00
_cell.angle_gamma   90.00
#
_symmetry.space_group_name_H-M   'P 1'
#
loop_
_entity.id
_entity.type
_entity.pdbx_description
1 polymer ?
#
loop_
_entity_poly.entity_id
_entity_poly.type
_entity_poly.pdbx_seq_one_letter_code
_entity_poly.pdbx_strand_id
1 'polypeptide(L)'
;MDRVQPSGTFIVLKYRHAFSNQISDKLINSIQLGSVPTRIKQVRTTSDYRVWVLVTCADTLKVRYRQSLPGFHAITGCDFNPAFFRKGKSKPYKTLKKYPEYQEAFKNFGNSELIENLDQQQNIFNIIQRFICNVYNVHNVIDVDAARLQIFIDSYTVSDVNEAFNRKKLRNFDASNLPPCKSELLQQFLRANYICTIWSNAHLKNPTTYQPDNNGWILKDQKYQFKWFEGDQLPSYVSDSLKTQSETDGEGDIDDDEAIDWSNSDEENENIDDNDEN
;
A
#
# COMPACT_ATOMS: atom_id res chain seq x y z
N MET A 1 23.85 43.28 -8.21
CA MET A 1 22.90 42.36 -7.54
C MET A 1 22.56 41.28 -8.54
N ASP A 2 23.36 40.22 -8.51
CA ASP A 2 23.25 39.12 -9.46
C ASP A 2 22.02 38.27 -9.14
N ARG A 3 21.18 38.05 -10.16
CA ARG A 3 20.11 37.05 -10.12
C ARG A 3 20.76 35.68 -10.18
N VAL A 4 20.81 34.99 -9.05
CA VAL A 4 21.16 33.57 -8.99
C VAL A 4 20.08 32.78 -9.74
N GLN A 5 20.41 32.23 -10.91
CA GLN A 5 19.58 31.19 -11.53
C GLN A 5 19.75 29.89 -10.74
N PRO A 6 18.66 29.15 -10.41
CA PRO A 6 18.78 27.88 -9.74
C PRO A 6 19.40 26.85 -10.71
N SER A 7 20.55 26.29 -10.34
CA SER A 7 21.20 25.21 -11.07
C SER A 7 20.40 23.91 -10.93
N GLY A 8 19.55 23.62 -11.91
CA GLY A 8 18.89 22.32 -12.01
C GLY A 8 19.85 21.25 -12.51
N THR A 9 19.91 20.10 -11.83
CA THR A 9 20.62 18.90 -12.33
C THR A 9 19.66 18.09 -13.19
N PHE A 10 20.07 17.75 -14.42
CA PHE A 10 19.26 16.96 -15.35
C PHE A 10 19.75 15.51 -15.39
N ILE A 11 18.88 14.55 -15.07
CA ILE A 11 19.15 13.12 -15.24
C ILE A 11 18.27 12.60 -16.38
N VAL A 12 18.89 12.12 -17.46
CA VAL A 12 18.20 11.54 -18.62
C VAL A 12 18.22 10.02 -18.51
N LEU A 13 17.04 9.38 -18.44
CA LEU A 13 16.91 7.93 -18.40
C LEU A 13 16.16 7.43 -19.65
N LYS A 14 16.76 6.51 -20.41
CA LYS A 14 16.13 5.84 -21.57
C LYS A 14 15.59 4.47 -21.17
N TYR A 15 14.32 4.16 -21.45
CA TYR A 15 13.74 2.85 -21.18
C TYR A 15 12.93 2.27 -22.36
N ARG A 16 13.11 0.98 -22.60
CA ARG A 16 12.36 0.15 -23.55
C ARG A 16 11.15 -0.46 -22.81
N HIS A 17 9.93 -0.05 -23.18
CA HIS A 17 8.65 -0.75 -22.88
C HIS A 17 8.44 -1.30 -21.46
N ALA A 18 8.54 -0.50 -20.38
CA ALA A 18 7.86 -0.80 -19.11
C ALA A 18 7.82 0.44 -18.21
N PHE A 19 6.63 0.89 -17.84
CA PHE A 19 6.45 1.95 -16.83
C PHE A 19 6.22 1.38 -15.42
N SER A 20 6.42 0.08 -15.18
CA SER A 20 5.74 -0.59 -14.07
C SER A 20 6.47 -0.54 -12.72
N ASN A 21 7.74 -0.97 -12.59
CA ASN A 21 8.38 -1.13 -11.27
C ASN A 21 9.78 -0.51 -11.16
N GLN A 22 10.65 -0.75 -12.14
CA GLN A 22 12.05 -0.28 -12.10
C GLN A 22 12.23 1.25 -12.03
N ILE A 23 11.28 2.01 -12.59
CA ILE A 23 11.30 3.49 -12.51
C ILE A 23 10.93 3.92 -11.07
N SER A 24 10.00 3.23 -10.41
CA SER A 24 9.61 3.53 -9.02
C SER A 24 10.78 3.32 -8.06
N ASP A 25 11.51 2.21 -8.19
CA ASP A 25 12.64 1.89 -7.29
C ASP A 25 13.79 2.91 -7.42
N LYS A 26 14.13 3.32 -8.65
CA LYS A 26 15.15 4.35 -8.89
C LYS A 26 14.68 5.75 -8.48
N LEU A 27 13.39 6.05 -8.62
CA LEU A 27 12.77 7.30 -8.15
C LEU A 27 12.84 7.39 -6.62
N ILE A 28 12.54 6.32 -5.90
CA ILE A 28 12.57 6.25 -4.44
C ILE A 28 13.98 6.43 -3.90
N ASN A 29 14.97 5.75 -4.49
CA ASN A 29 16.38 5.93 -4.12
C ASN A 29 16.86 7.39 -4.36
N SER A 30 16.38 8.06 -5.42
CA SER A 30 16.69 9.49 -5.66
C SER A 30 16.02 10.44 -4.66
N ILE A 31 14.81 10.10 -4.18
CA ILE A 31 14.08 10.86 -3.17
C ILE A 31 14.80 10.83 -1.81
N GLN A 32 15.36 9.67 -1.43
CA GLN A 32 16.12 9.49 -0.17
C GLN A 32 17.46 10.23 -0.17
N LEU A 33 18.11 10.41 -1.32
CA LEU A 33 19.39 11.13 -1.46
C LEU A 33 19.23 12.66 -1.57
N GLY A 34 18.05 13.20 -1.25
CA GLY A 34 17.79 14.65 -1.24
C GLY A 34 17.57 15.29 -2.62
N SER A 35 17.57 14.50 -3.70
CA SER A 35 17.33 14.98 -5.07
C SER A 35 15.96 14.53 -5.55
N VAL A 36 14.90 15.19 -5.09
CA VAL A 36 13.51 14.77 -5.34
C VAL A 36 13.00 15.30 -6.69
N PRO A 37 12.58 14.42 -7.61
CA PRO A 37 11.88 14.82 -8.82
C PRO A 37 10.40 15.09 -8.61
N THR A 38 9.92 16.09 -9.34
CA THR A 38 8.60 16.72 -9.14
C THR A 38 7.75 16.66 -10.40
N ARG A 39 8.36 16.46 -11.57
CA ARG A 39 7.65 16.22 -12.82
C ARG A 39 8.40 15.19 -13.64
N ILE A 40 7.69 14.16 -14.08
CA ILE A 40 8.17 13.22 -15.08
C ILE A 40 7.62 13.72 -16.42
N LYS A 41 8.46 14.37 -17.25
CA LYS A 41 8.06 14.74 -18.61
C LYS A 41 8.48 13.64 -19.57
N GLN A 42 7.54 13.11 -20.35
CA GLN A 42 7.88 12.29 -21.51
C GLN A 42 8.43 13.22 -22.59
N VAL A 43 9.68 13.04 -22.99
CA VAL A 43 10.37 14.00 -23.89
C VAL A 43 10.51 13.46 -25.30
N ARG A 44 10.56 12.13 -25.47
CA ARG A 44 10.54 11.49 -26.80
C ARG A 44 9.87 10.12 -26.78
N THR A 45 9.21 9.82 -27.89
CA THR A 45 8.60 8.52 -28.20
C THR A 45 9.17 8.05 -29.53
N THR A 46 9.72 6.84 -29.56
CA THR A 46 9.95 6.07 -30.80
C THR A 46 9.25 4.72 -30.64
N SER A 47 9.07 3.95 -31.72
CA SER A 47 8.51 2.58 -31.66
C SER A 47 9.22 1.69 -30.63
N ASP A 48 10.47 2.03 -30.34
CA ASP A 48 11.37 1.19 -29.59
C ASP A 48 11.59 1.65 -28.15
N TYR A 49 11.42 2.91 -27.78
CA TYR A 49 11.63 3.35 -26.39
C TYR A 49 10.95 4.68 -26.05
N ARG A 50 10.68 4.87 -24.75
CA ARG A 50 10.20 6.13 -24.17
C ARG A 50 11.31 6.76 -23.32
N VAL A 51 11.52 8.06 -23.49
CA VAL A 51 12.50 8.83 -22.71
C VAL A 51 11.77 9.76 -21.74
N TRP A 52 12.12 9.65 -20.46
CA TRP A 52 11.53 10.44 -19.39
C TRP A 52 12.61 11.33 -18.78
N VAL A 53 12.30 12.62 -18.61
CA VAL A 53 13.15 13.59 -17.93
C VAL A 53 12.57 13.86 -16.56
N LEU A 54 13.40 13.64 -15.54
CA LEU A 54 13.16 14.02 -14.15
C LEU A 54 13.43 15.53 -14.02
N VAL A 55 12.41 16.30 -13.65
CA VAL A 55 12.57 17.71 -13.24
C VAL A 55 12.46 17.78 -11.73
N THR A 56 13.54 18.13 -11.03
CA THR A 56 13.60 18.25 -9.57
C THR A 56 13.26 19.66 -9.09
N CYS A 57 12.23 19.78 -8.27
CA CYS A 57 11.86 20.94 -7.44
C CYS A 57 11.49 20.39 -6.06
N ALA A 58 12.44 20.38 -5.14
CA ALA A 58 12.29 19.85 -3.78
C ALA A 58 11.21 20.55 -2.92
N ASP A 59 10.60 21.62 -3.43
CA ASP A 59 9.84 22.60 -2.64
C ASP A 59 8.32 22.38 -2.56
N THR A 60 7.75 21.33 -3.20
CA THR A 60 6.28 21.18 -3.33
C THR A 60 5.64 20.08 -2.47
N LEU A 61 6.40 19.10 -1.96
CA LEU A 61 5.85 18.01 -1.14
C LEU A 61 6.27 18.14 0.33
N LYS A 62 5.29 18.07 1.24
CA LYS A 62 5.54 18.04 2.70
C LYS A 62 6.55 16.93 3.03
N VAL A 63 7.50 17.20 3.92
CA VAL A 63 8.60 16.28 4.27
C VAL A 63 8.09 14.89 4.65
N ARG A 64 7.11 14.82 5.57
CA ARG A 64 6.49 13.56 6.01
C ARG A 64 5.96 12.72 4.84
N TYR A 65 5.31 13.37 3.88
CA TYR A 65 4.74 12.68 2.73
C TYR A 65 5.84 12.03 1.87
N ARG A 66 6.95 12.73 1.63
CA ARG A 66 8.11 12.17 0.91
C ARG A 66 8.70 10.96 1.64
N GLN A 67 8.86 11.07 2.96
CA GLN A 67 9.41 9.99 3.78
C GLN A 67 8.49 8.77 3.85
N SER A 68 7.19 8.92 3.59
CA SER A 68 6.24 7.80 3.55
C SER A 68 6.30 6.97 2.26
N LEU A 69 6.90 7.50 1.17
CA LEU A 69 6.88 6.85 -0.14
C LEU A 69 7.64 5.51 -0.21
N PRO A 70 8.82 5.33 0.43
CA PRO A 70 9.50 4.04 0.47
C PRO A 70 8.61 2.95 1.08
N GLY A 71 8.10 3.17 2.30
CA GLY A 71 7.21 2.22 2.99
C GLY A 71 5.93 1.93 2.18
N PHE A 72 5.33 2.97 1.61
CA PHE A 72 4.16 2.83 0.73
C PHE A 72 4.45 1.95 -0.49
N HIS A 73 5.55 2.18 -1.18
CA HIS A 73 5.91 1.40 -2.36
C HIS A 73 6.22 -0.05 -2.01
N ALA A 74 6.98 -0.27 -0.93
CA ALA A 74 7.30 -1.60 -0.45
C ALA A 74 6.03 -2.39 -0.06
N ILE A 75 5.06 -1.77 0.63
CA ILE A 75 3.80 -2.45 1.00
C ILE A 75 2.88 -2.68 -0.20
N THR A 76 2.69 -1.68 -1.07
CA THR A 76 1.72 -1.77 -2.17
C THR A 76 2.23 -2.54 -3.39
N GLY A 77 3.42 -3.15 -3.28
CA GLY A 77 4.03 -4.00 -4.27
C GLY A 77 5.29 -3.37 -4.88
N CYS A 78 6.40 -4.08 -4.76
CA CYS A 78 7.66 -3.79 -5.44
C CYS A 78 8.24 -5.12 -5.98
N ASP A 79 9.46 -5.11 -6.51
CA ASP A 79 10.07 -6.34 -7.04
C ASP A 79 10.31 -7.41 -5.96
N PHE A 80 10.31 -7.03 -4.67
CA PHE A 80 10.61 -7.90 -3.53
C PHE A 80 9.42 -8.13 -2.58
N ASN A 81 8.25 -7.57 -2.89
CA ASN A 81 7.03 -7.75 -2.08
C ASN A 81 5.81 -7.73 -3.02
N PRO A 82 4.89 -8.69 -2.93
CA PRO A 82 3.77 -8.79 -3.87
C PRO A 82 2.88 -7.54 -3.85
N ALA A 83 2.28 -7.25 -5.01
CA ALA A 83 1.20 -6.28 -5.10
C ALA A 83 -0.13 -6.90 -4.65
N PHE A 84 -1.04 -6.07 -4.15
CA PHE A 84 -2.41 -6.48 -3.86
C PHE A 84 -3.17 -6.75 -5.17
N PHE A 85 -3.85 -7.91 -5.25
CA PHE A 85 -4.52 -8.34 -6.47
C PHE A 85 -5.55 -7.31 -6.95
N ARG A 86 -5.47 -6.92 -8.22
CA ARG A 86 -6.30 -5.87 -8.86
C ARG A 86 -6.30 -4.50 -8.15
N LYS A 87 -5.41 -4.25 -7.19
CA LYS A 87 -5.23 -2.92 -6.59
C LYS A 87 -3.94 -2.30 -7.13
N GLY A 88 -4.05 -1.58 -8.24
CA GLY A 88 -2.95 -0.74 -8.74
C GLY A 88 -2.64 0.42 -7.79
N LYS A 89 -1.53 1.13 -8.01
CA LYS A 89 -1.03 2.17 -7.07
C LYS A 89 -1.87 3.45 -7.00
N SER A 90 -2.73 3.72 -7.99
CA SER A 90 -3.50 4.98 -8.06
C SER A 90 -4.40 5.20 -6.83
N LYS A 91 -5.24 4.21 -6.49
CA LYS A 91 -6.14 4.30 -5.34
C LYS A 91 -5.40 4.35 -3.99
N PRO A 92 -4.47 3.40 -3.68
CA PRO A 92 -3.63 3.50 -2.49
C PRO A 92 -2.89 4.83 -2.36
N TYR A 93 -2.40 5.39 -3.46
CA TYR A 93 -1.71 6.68 -3.46
C TYR A 93 -2.64 7.85 -3.13
N LYS A 94 -3.86 7.88 -3.71
CA LYS A 94 -4.90 8.86 -3.36
C LYS A 94 -5.24 8.76 -1.87
N THR A 95 -5.38 7.53 -1.34
CA THR A 95 -5.60 7.28 0.09
C THR A 95 -4.44 7.80 0.95
N LEU A 96 -3.19 7.50 0.60
CA LEU A 96 -2.00 7.99 1.33
C LEU A 96 -1.94 9.53 1.37
N LYS A 97 -2.26 10.19 0.25
CA LYS A 97 -2.23 11.65 0.14
C LYS A 97 -3.28 12.31 1.04
N LYS A 98 -4.46 11.70 1.18
CA LYS A 98 -5.59 12.22 1.97
C LYS A 98 -5.35 12.18 3.48
N TYR A 99 -4.74 11.12 4.00
CA TYR A 99 -4.68 10.86 5.45
C TYR A 99 -3.26 11.02 6.03
N PRO A 100 -3.01 12.06 6.84
CA PRO A 100 -1.78 12.28 7.59
C PRO A 100 -1.25 11.09 8.38
N GLU A 101 -2.13 10.35 9.03
CA GLU A 101 -1.79 9.18 9.86
C GLU A 101 -1.14 8.04 9.06
N TYR A 102 -1.55 7.82 7.81
CA TYR A 102 -0.96 6.78 6.95
C TYR A 102 0.45 7.19 6.55
N GLN A 103 0.65 8.48 6.23
CA GLN A 103 1.98 9.01 5.95
C GLN A 103 2.92 8.80 7.14
N GLU A 104 2.41 9.02 8.35
CA GLU A 104 3.19 8.81 9.58
C GLU A 104 3.53 7.34 9.81
N ALA A 105 2.58 6.42 9.63
CA ALA A 105 2.84 4.99 9.74
C ALA A 105 3.85 4.49 8.70
N PHE A 106 3.69 4.87 7.43
CA PHE A 106 4.61 4.47 6.36
C PHE A 106 6.01 5.09 6.48
N LYS A 107 6.14 6.28 7.06
CA LYS A 107 7.45 6.89 7.37
C LYS A 107 8.29 6.02 8.30
N ASN A 108 7.66 5.25 9.19
CA ASN A 108 8.37 4.46 10.18
C ASN A 108 9.01 3.17 9.63
N PHE A 109 8.72 2.82 8.38
CA PHE A 109 9.31 1.65 7.74
C PHE A 109 10.81 1.88 7.51
N GLY A 110 11.63 0.91 7.89
CA GLY A 110 13.07 0.95 7.68
C GLY A 110 13.85 1.77 8.71
N ASN A 111 13.21 2.25 9.79
CA ASN A 111 13.91 2.88 10.91
C ASN A 111 14.77 1.88 11.71
N SER A 112 14.37 0.61 11.69
CA SER A 112 15.11 -0.53 12.26
C SER A 112 14.72 -1.78 11.47
N GLU A 113 15.66 -2.74 11.27
CA GLU A 113 15.30 -4.05 10.70
C GLU A 113 14.23 -4.76 11.54
N LEU A 114 14.37 -4.72 12.86
CA LEU A 114 13.44 -5.32 13.82
C LEU A 114 12.74 -4.22 14.58
N ILE A 115 11.41 -4.25 14.59
CA ILE A 115 10.63 -3.41 15.49
C ILE A 115 10.64 -4.10 16.85
N GLU A 116 11.65 -3.81 17.66
CA GLU A 116 11.89 -4.48 18.95
C GLU A 116 10.75 -4.26 19.96
N ASN A 117 10.07 -3.12 19.86
CA ASN A 117 8.90 -2.81 20.68
C ASN A 117 7.63 -3.36 20.02
N LEU A 118 7.08 -4.43 20.60
CA LEU A 118 5.88 -5.11 20.11
C LEU A 118 4.65 -4.18 20.07
N ASP A 119 4.48 -3.31 21.08
CA ASP A 119 3.35 -2.37 21.12
C ASP A 119 3.44 -1.35 19.98
N GLN A 120 4.64 -0.84 19.71
CA GLN A 120 4.90 0.07 18.60
C GLN A 120 4.66 -0.62 17.25
N GLN A 121 5.13 -1.87 17.10
CA GLN A 121 4.89 -2.66 15.91
C GLN A 121 3.39 -2.84 15.68
N GLN A 122 2.65 -3.23 16.72
CA GLN A 122 1.21 -3.44 16.66
C GLN A 122 0.47 -2.14 16.31
N ASN A 123 0.88 -1.01 16.88
CA ASN A 123 0.28 0.30 16.58
C ASN A 123 0.47 0.70 15.12
N ILE A 124 1.69 0.57 14.58
CA ILE A 124 1.95 0.84 13.16
C ILE A 124 1.15 -0.14 12.30
N PHE A 125 1.16 -1.43 12.65
CA PHE A 125 0.45 -2.47 11.92
C PHE A 125 -1.07 -2.22 11.90
N ASN A 126 -1.68 -1.78 12.99
CA ASN A 126 -3.09 -1.38 13.04
C ASN A 126 -3.41 -0.24 12.06
N ILE A 127 -2.54 0.77 11.96
CA ILE A 127 -2.72 1.87 11.00
C ILE A 127 -2.59 1.34 9.56
N ILE A 128 -1.66 0.42 9.30
CA ILE A 128 -1.50 -0.22 7.99
C ILE A 128 -2.72 -1.08 7.64
N GLN A 129 -3.26 -1.86 8.58
CA GLN A 129 -4.50 -2.62 8.37
C GLN A 129 -5.65 -1.68 7.99
N ARG A 130 -5.85 -0.58 8.74
CA ARG A 130 -6.86 0.45 8.40
C ARG A 130 -6.66 1.06 7.01
N PHE A 131 -5.41 1.32 6.63
CA PHE A 131 -5.08 1.77 5.27
C PHE A 131 -5.50 0.74 4.21
N ILE A 132 -5.25 -0.55 4.44
CA ILE A 132 -5.67 -1.63 3.54
C ILE A 132 -7.19 -1.73 3.48
N CYS A 133 -7.91 -1.68 4.60
CA CYS A 133 -9.38 -1.64 4.60
C CYS A 133 -9.91 -0.52 3.69
N ASN A 134 -9.35 0.69 3.81
CA ASN A 134 -9.69 1.83 2.94
C ASN A 134 -9.35 1.61 1.46
N VAL A 135 -8.23 0.94 1.13
CA VAL A 135 -7.90 0.55 -0.25
C VAL A 135 -8.94 -0.41 -0.84
N TYR A 136 -9.60 -1.20 0.02
CA TYR A 136 -10.66 -2.14 -0.37
C TYR A 136 -12.09 -1.56 -0.23
N ASN A 137 -12.25 -0.26 0.02
CA ASN A 137 -13.55 0.42 0.25
C ASN A 137 -14.29 -0.02 1.52
N VAL A 138 -13.58 -0.59 2.49
CA VAL A 138 -14.16 -0.88 3.81
C VAL A 138 -13.69 0.21 4.76
N HIS A 139 -14.56 1.18 5.00
CA HIS A 139 -14.27 2.33 5.86
C HIS A 139 -14.55 2.01 7.33
N ASN A 140 -13.95 2.77 8.25
CA ASN A 140 -14.14 2.64 9.71
C ASN A 140 -13.75 1.28 10.33
N VAL A 141 -13.15 0.37 9.55
CA VAL A 141 -12.64 -0.91 10.04
C VAL A 141 -11.12 -0.86 10.11
N ILE A 142 -10.57 -1.29 11.26
CA ILE A 142 -9.12 -1.42 11.45
C ILE A 142 -8.65 -2.80 11.04
N ASP A 143 -9.30 -3.87 11.51
CA ASP A 143 -8.86 -5.25 11.29
C ASP A 143 -9.23 -5.74 9.88
N VAL A 144 -8.24 -6.21 9.12
CA VAL A 144 -8.48 -6.71 7.76
C VAL A 144 -9.30 -8.00 7.72
N ASP A 145 -9.26 -8.83 8.76
CA ASP A 145 -10.11 -10.02 8.85
C ASP A 145 -11.58 -9.65 9.08
N ALA A 146 -11.83 -8.61 9.89
CA ALA A 146 -13.17 -8.01 10.01
C ALA A 146 -13.63 -7.41 8.68
N ALA A 147 -12.74 -6.74 7.94
CA ALA A 147 -13.07 -6.22 6.60
C ALA A 147 -13.37 -7.33 5.58
N ARG A 148 -12.66 -8.47 5.66
CA ARG A 148 -12.95 -9.65 4.84
C ARG A 148 -14.33 -10.21 5.13
N LEU A 149 -14.69 -10.31 6.42
CA LEU A 149 -16.01 -10.75 6.84
C LEU A 149 -17.10 -9.80 6.35
N GLN A 150 -16.90 -8.47 6.47
CA GLN A 150 -17.85 -7.48 5.98
C GLN A 150 -18.09 -7.62 4.47
N ILE A 151 -17.03 -7.68 3.65
CA ILE A 151 -17.16 -7.85 2.20
C ILE A 151 -17.91 -9.14 1.86
N PHE A 152 -17.68 -10.21 2.63
CA PHE A 152 -18.40 -11.46 2.46
C PHE A 152 -19.89 -11.31 2.78
N ILE A 153 -20.24 -10.70 3.92
CA ILE A 153 -21.63 -10.45 4.34
C ILE A 153 -22.37 -9.61 3.30
N ASP A 154 -21.74 -8.51 2.86
CA ASP A 154 -22.30 -7.60 1.85
C ASP A 154 -22.57 -8.33 0.54
N SER A 155 -21.60 -9.16 0.11
CA SER A 155 -21.72 -9.94 -1.13
C SER A 155 -22.74 -11.08 -1.03
N TYR A 156 -22.87 -11.67 0.17
CA TYR A 156 -23.84 -12.72 0.42
C TYR A 156 -25.27 -12.16 0.54
N THR A 157 -25.45 -10.86 0.78
CA THR A 157 -26.75 -10.19 0.98
C THR A 157 -27.54 -10.82 2.14
N VAL A 158 -26.88 -10.99 3.29
CA VAL A 158 -27.50 -11.55 4.50
C VAL A 158 -28.70 -10.69 4.89
N SER A 159 -29.91 -11.26 4.85
CA SER A 159 -31.14 -10.57 5.28
C SER A 159 -31.46 -10.85 6.75
N ASP A 160 -31.00 -12.00 7.26
CA ASP A 160 -31.13 -12.45 8.64
C ASP A 160 -29.85 -13.21 9.01
N VAL A 161 -29.15 -12.78 10.07
CA VAL A 161 -27.89 -13.40 10.53
C VAL A 161 -28.08 -14.83 11.03
N ASN A 162 -29.32 -15.23 11.35
CA ASN A 162 -29.66 -16.58 11.79
C ASN A 162 -30.07 -17.50 10.63
N GLU A 163 -30.05 -17.02 9.38
CA GLU A 163 -30.44 -17.85 8.25
C GLU A 163 -29.43 -18.99 7.98
N ALA A 164 -29.94 -20.16 7.58
CA ALA A 164 -29.07 -21.25 7.18
C ALA A 164 -28.27 -20.86 5.93
N PHE A 165 -26.96 -21.11 5.97
CA PHE A 165 -26.05 -20.80 4.87
C PHE A 165 -26.50 -21.46 3.56
N ASN A 166 -26.86 -20.64 2.57
CA ASN A 166 -27.35 -21.08 1.28
C ASN A 166 -26.40 -20.67 0.17
N ARG A 167 -25.59 -21.63 -0.30
CA ARG A 167 -24.62 -21.43 -1.40
C ARG A 167 -25.25 -20.91 -2.70
N LYS A 168 -26.56 -21.08 -2.92
CA LYS A 168 -27.25 -20.54 -4.11
C LYS A 168 -27.40 -19.02 -4.07
N LYS A 169 -27.34 -18.39 -2.89
CA LYS A 169 -27.36 -16.93 -2.72
C LYS A 169 -26.02 -16.28 -3.05
N LEU A 170 -24.91 -17.02 -2.92
CA LEU A 170 -23.57 -16.61 -3.36
C LEU A 170 -23.47 -16.61 -4.89
N ARG A 171 -24.06 -15.60 -5.54
CA ARG A 171 -23.81 -15.34 -6.97
C ARG A 171 -22.61 -14.41 -7.11
N ASN A 172 -21.65 -14.84 -7.93
CA ASN A 172 -20.53 -14.02 -8.40
C ASN A 172 -19.58 -13.50 -7.31
N PHE A 173 -19.48 -14.18 -6.16
CA PHE A 173 -18.47 -13.84 -5.17
C PHE A 173 -17.07 -14.28 -5.63
N ASP A 174 -16.29 -13.32 -6.08
CA ASP A 174 -14.89 -13.50 -6.44
C ASP A 174 -14.03 -13.21 -5.21
N ALA A 175 -13.58 -14.28 -4.53
CA ALA A 175 -12.76 -14.20 -3.33
C ALA A 175 -11.43 -13.47 -3.55
N SER A 176 -10.97 -13.32 -4.80
CA SER A 176 -9.77 -12.53 -5.12
C SER A 176 -9.93 -11.03 -4.89
N ASN A 177 -11.18 -10.55 -4.71
CA ASN A 177 -11.46 -9.16 -4.37
C ASN A 177 -11.34 -8.86 -2.87
N LEU A 178 -11.14 -9.88 -2.03
CA LEU A 178 -10.91 -9.70 -0.59
C LEU A 178 -9.52 -9.09 -0.32
N PRO A 179 -9.37 -8.26 0.73
CA PRO A 179 -8.04 -7.89 1.20
C PRO A 179 -7.29 -9.13 1.71
N PRO A 180 -5.95 -9.09 1.78
CA PRO A 180 -5.18 -10.16 2.43
C PRO A 180 -5.70 -10.41 3.85
N CYS A 181 -5.63 -11.65 4.33
CA CYS A 181 -5.91 -11.90 5.74
C CYS A 181 -4.84 -11.24 6.63
N LYS A 182 -5.13 -11.10 7.93
CA LYS A 182 -4.22 -10.45 8.88
C LYS A 182 -2.83 -11.08 8.91
N SER A 183 -2.76 -12.41 8.87
CA SER A 183 -1.49 -13.15 8.86
C SER A 183 -0.70 -12.93 7.56
N GLU A 184 -1.35 -12.94 6.39
CA GLU A 184 -0.70 -12.63 5.11
C GLU A 184 -0.18 -11.19 5.08
N LEU A 185 -1.01 -10.24 5.53
CA LEU A 185 -0.65 -8.83 5.59
C LEU A 185 0.50 -8.59 6.58
N LEU A 186 0.55 -9.32 7.70
CA LEU A 186 1.66 -9.25 8.65
C LEU A 186 2.97 -9.65 7.97
N GLN A 187 2.99 -10.77 7.23
CA GLN A 187 4.21 -11.17 6.51
C GLN A 187 4.62 -10.12 5.46
N GLN A 188 3.65 -9.52 4.76
CA GLN A 188 3.90 -8.46 3.79
C GLN A 188 4.42 -7.16 4.45
N PHE A 189 3.93 -6.84 5.64
CA PHE A 189 4.38 -5.74 6.49
C PHE A 189 5.83 -5.92 6.94
N LEU A 190 6.17 -7.10 7.45
CA LEU A 190 7.54 -7.43 7.85
C LEU A 190 8.51 -7.34 6.67
N ARG A 191 8.10 -7.86 5.50
CA ARG A 191 8.91 -7.75 4.28
C ARG A 191 9.15 -6.30 3.89
N ALA A 192 8.09 -5.51 3.85
CA ALA A 192 8.19 -4.11 3.49
C ALA A 192 9.11 -3.33 4.44
N ASN A 193 9.07 -3.61 5.75
CA ASN A 193 9.97 -2.98 6.71
C ASN A 193 11.44 -3.30 6.40
N TYR A 194 11.78 -4.58 6.24
CA TYR A 194 13.13 -5.03 5.92
C TYR A 194 13.66 -4.45 4.59
N ILE A 195 12.82 -4.44 3.55
CA ILE A 195 13.16 -3.82 2.25
C ILE A 195 13.49 -2.33 2.45
N CYS A 196 12.69 -1.62 3.24
CA CYS A 196 12.91 -0.21 3.52
C CYS A 196 14.19 0.03 4.33
N THR A 197 14.58 -0.88 5.23
CA THR A 197 15.88 -0.78 5.91
C THR A 197 17.04 -0.84 4.91
N ILE A 198 16.99 -1.78 3.96
CA ILE A 198 18.00 -1.88 2.89
C ILE A 198 18.04 -0.58 2.07
N TRP A 199 16.89 -0.03 1.69
CA TRP A 199 16.83 1.21 0.92
C TRP A 199 17.37 2.42 1.68
N SER A 200 17.02 2.55 2.97
CA SER A 200 17.55 3.60 3.85
C SER A 200 19.07 3.54 4.00
N ASN A 201 19.63 2.34 3.94
CA ASN A 201 21.06 2.08 4.08
C ASN A 201 21.78 1.89 2.74
N ALA A 202 21.14 2.17 1.60
CA ALA A 202 21.73 1.95 0.27
C ALA A 202 22.99 2.78 -0.01
N HIS A 203 23.25 3.80 0.81
CA HIS A 203 24.47 4.61 0.78
C HIS A 203 25.68 3.93 1.46
N LEU A 204 25.46 2.86 2.23
CA LEU A 204 26.49 2.08 2.89
C LEU A 204 27.02 0.98 1.95
N LYS A 205 28.30 0.63 2.10
CA LYS A 205 28.93 -0.49 1.36
C LYS A 205 28.18 -1.81 1.58
N ASN A 206 27.72 -2.02 2.82
CA ASN A 206 26.90 -3.15 3.23
C ASN A 206 25.57 -2.58 3.78
N PRO A 207 24.49 -2.56 2.97
CA PRO A 207 23.23 -1.93 3.37
C PRO A 207 22.53 -2.61 4.56
N THR A 208 22.79 -3.89 4.78
CA THR A 208 22.30 -4.59 5.96
C THR A 208 23.28 -5.68 6.35
N THR A 209 23.26 -5.98 7.64
CA THR A 209 24.01 -7.05 8.31
C THR A 209 23.08 -8.21 8.70
N TYR A 210 21.77 -8.02 8.50
CA TYR A 210 20.72 -8.91 8.98
C TYR A 210 20.18 -9.77 7.86
N GLN A 211 19.85 -11.02 8.21
CA GLN A 211 19.22 -11.94 7.28
C GLN A 211 17.73 -11.61 7.14
N PRO A 212 17.12 -11.85 5.95
CA PRO A 212 15.70 -11.63 5.74
C PRO A 212 14.82 -12.66 6.46
N ASP A 213 15.40 -13.73 7.03
CA ASP A 213 14.69 -14.68 7.89
C ASP A 213 13.91 -13.94 8.98
N ASN A 214 12.70 -14.42 9.28
CA ASN A 214 11.75 -13.81 10.23
C ASN A 214 11.20 -12.42 9.83
N ASN A 215 11.60 -11.86 8.69
CA ASN A 215 11.00 -10.65 8.11
C ASN A 215 10.04 -10.97 6.97
N GLY A 216 9.35 -12.11 7.05
CA GLY A 216 8.45 -12.59 5.99
C GLY A 216 9.14 -13.31 4.83
N TRP A 217 10.40 -13.73 5.01
CA TRP A 217 11.07 -14.72 4.18
C TRP A 217 11.47 -15.95 4.98
N ILE A 218 11.65 -17.06 4.26
CA ILE A 218 12.20 -18.31 4.75
C ILE A 218 13.29 -18.80 3.79
N LEU A 219 14.38 -19.33 4.33
CA LEU A 219 15.43 -19.98 3.56
C LEU A 219 15.02 -21.43 3.21
N LYS A 220 14.83 -21.73 1.93
CA LYS A 220 14.56 -23.08 1.41
C LYS A 220 15.47 -23.37 0.22
N ASP A 221 16.16 -24.50 0.24
CA ASP A 221 17.06 -24.92 -0.84
C ASP A 221 18.10 -23.84 -1.22
N GLN A 222 18.68 -23.19 -0.21
CA GLN A 222 19.64 -22.08 -0.36
C GLN A 222 19.08 -20.84 -1.09
N LYS A 223 17.75 -20.71 -1.17
CA LYS A 223 17.06 -19.57 -1.76
C LYS A 223 16.02 -19.02 -0.81
N TYR A 224 15.89 -17.69 -0.79
CA TYR A 224 14.82 -17.05 -0.04
C TYR A 224 13.49 -17.13 -0.80
N GLN A 225 12.47 -17.61 -0.10
CA GLN A 225 11.09 -17.64 -0.56
C GLN A 225 10.23 -16.83 0.41
N PHE A 226 9.11 -16.30 -0.08
CA PHE A 226 8.18 -15.60 0.80
C PHE A 226 7.55 -16.57 1.80
N LYS A 227 7.56 -16.16 3.08
CA LYS A 227 6.64 -16.70 4.08
C LYS A 227 5.29 -16.06 3.81
N TRP A 228 4.41 -16.75 3.10
CA TRP A 228 3.13 -16.18 2.69
C TRP A 228 2.17 -15.97 3.87
N PHE A 229 2.14 -16.94 4.78
CA PHE A 229 1.17 -17.05 5.85
C PHE A 229 1.77 -17.83 7.01
N GLU A 230 1.27 -17.57 8.22
CA GLU A 230 1.57 -18.29 9.45
C GLU A 230 0.28 -18.60 10.21
N GLY A 231 0.16 -19.84 10.69
CA GLY A 231 -1.04 -20.36 11.33
C GLY A 231 -1.68 -21.51 10.56
N ASP A 232 -2.87 -21.93 10.99
CA ASP A 232 -3.65 -22.96 10.34
C ASP A 232 -4.45 -22.37 9.17
N GLN A 233 -4.30 -22.94 7.98
CA GLN A 233 -5.05 -22.50 6.80
C GLN A 233 -6.53 -22.90 6.84
N LEU A 234 -6.85 -23.91 7.64
CA LEU A 234 -8.19 -24.43 7.82
C LEU A 234 -8.44 -24.65 9.32
N PRO A 235 -9.63 -24.30 9.83
CA PRO A 235 -10.04 -24.69 11.17
C PRO A 235 -9.89 -26.21 11.34
N SER A 236 -9.37 -26.65 12.48
CA SER A 236 -9.28 -28.08 12.79
C SER A 236 -10.67 -28.72 12.87
N TYR A 237 -11.66 -27.97 13.40
CA TYR A 237 -13.06 -28.39 13.47
C TYR A 237 -14.00 -27.26 13.01
N VAL A 238 -15.17 -27.63 12.48
CA VAL A 238 -16.22 -26.66 12.06
C VAL A 238 -16.66 -25.76 13.21
N SER A 239 -16.66 -26.30 14.44
CA SER A 239 -16.97 -25.55 15.66
C SER A 239 -16.01 -24.39 15.93
N ASP A 240 -14.78 -24.46 15.43
CA ASP A 240 -13.78 -23.42 15.67
C ASP A 240 -14.08 -22.15 14.88
N SER A 241 -14.79 -22.26 13.74
CA SER A 241 -15.29 -21.10 12.99
C SER A 241 -16.47 -20.38 13.63
N LEU A 242 -17.17 -21.03 14.57
CA LEU A 242 -18.36 -20.48 15.23
C LEU A 242 -18.01 -19.70 16.51
N LYS A 243 -16.85 -19.97 17.13
CA LYS A 243 -16.42 -19.32 18.39
C LYS A 243 -16.03 -17.84 18.21
N THR A 244 -15.60 -17.44 17.02
CA THR A 244 -15.19 -16.04 16.74
C THR A 244 -16.38 -15.07 16.74
N GLN A 245 -17.62 -15.55 16.64
CA GLN A 245 -18.82 -14.71 16.61
C GLN A 245 -19.25 -14.20 17.99
N SER A 246 -18.87 -14.90 19.08
CA SER A 246 -19.40 -14.59 20.42
C SER A 246 -18.58 -13.58 21.24
N GLU A 247 -17.46 -13.07 20.72
CA GLU A 247 -16.56 -12.19 21.48
C GLU A 247 -16.66 -10.69 21.12
N THR A 248 -17.52 -10.30 20.15
CA THR A 248 -17.71 -8.89 19.73
C THR A 248 -19.00 -8.23 20.23
N ASP A 249 -19.86 -8.97 20.93
CA ASP A 249 -21.10 -8.42 21.49
C ASP A 249 -20.84 -7.98 22.94
N GLY A 250 -20.17 -6.84 23.10
CA GLY A 250 -19.80 -6.28 24.40
C GLY A 250 -19.64 -4.76 24.37
N GLU A 251 -20.79 -4.08 24.43
CA GLU A 251 -21.05 -2.71 24.94
C GLU A 251 -20.21 -1.52 24.43
N GLY A 252 -20.90 -0.60 23.75
CA GLY A 252 -20.45 0.74 23.46
C GLY A 252 -21.52 1.53 22.69
N ASP A 253 -22.62 1.88 23.36
CA ASP A 253 -23.58 2.87 22.89
C ASP A 253 -22.86 4.20 22.64
N ILE A 254 -22.78 4.62 21.39
CA ILE A 254 -22.55 6.02 21.01
C ILE A 254 -23.57 6.36 19.93
N ASP A 255 -24.63 7.03 20.36
CA ASP A 255 -25.45 7.88 19.51
C ASP A 255 -24.53 8.95 18.89
N ASP A 256 -24.52 9.05 17.56
CA ASP A 256 -24.36 10.34 16.87
C ASP A 256 -24.85 10.19 15.42
N ASP A 257 -26.09 10.66 15.23
CA ASP A 257 -26.69 10.96 13.94
C ASP A 257 -25.93 12.14 13.28
N GLU A 258 -25.09 11.87 12.28
CA GLU A 258 -24.88 12.80 11.17
C GLU A 258 -24.78 12.03 9.85
N ALA A 259 -25.92 11.88 9.18
CA ALA A 259 -26.00 11.45 7.80
C ALA A 259 -25.41 12.52 6.89
N ILE A 260 -24.18 12.30 6.39
CA ILE A 260 -23.62 13.09 5.30
C ILE A 260 -23.80 12.32 3.99
N ASP A 261 -24.83 12.71 3.24
CA ASP A 261 -25.09 12.30 1.86
C ASP A 261 -23.96 12.77 0.93
N TRP A 262 -23.28 11.83 0.29
CA TRP A 262 -22.43 12.10 -0.88
C TRP A 262 -22.88 11.21 -2.02
N SER A 263 -23.89 11.71 -2.73
CA SER A 263 -24.24 11.25 -4.07
C SER A 263 -23.03 11.32 -5.00
N ASN A 264 -22.73 10.19 -5.64
CA ASN A 264 -21.74 10.07 -6.72
C ASN A 264 -22.09 11.03 -7.87
N SER A 265 -21.12 11.85 -8.28
CA SER A 265 -21.14 12.51 -9.58
C SER A 265 -19.72 12.54 -10.16
N ASP A 266 -19.25 11.38 -10.58
CA ASP A 266 -18.14 11.30 -11.55
C ASP A 266 -18.76 11.19 -12.95
N GLU A 267 -19.13 12.34 -13.52
CA GLU A 267 -19.20 12.50 -14.98
C GLU A 267 -17.99 13.33 -15.43
N GLU A 268 -16.93 12.64 -15.84
CA GLU A 268 -15.82 13.23 -16.58
C GLU A 268 -16.28 13.51 -18.02
N ASN A 269 -16.48 14.79 -18.37
CA ASN A 269 -16.46 15.25 -19.75
C ASN A 269 -15.16 16.04 -19.98
N GLU A 270 -14.16 15.37 -20.53
CA GLU A 270 -12.99 16.00 -21.13
C GLU A 270 -13.39 16.66 -22.45
N ASN A 271 -13.51 17.99 -22.46
CA ASN A 271 -13.37 18.77 -23.69
C ASN A 271 -12.23 19.78 -23.46
N ILE A 272 -11.02 19.39 -23.90
CA ILE A 272 -9.93 20.32 -24.13
C ILE A 272 -10.17 20.90 -25.52
N ASP A 273 -10.63 22.15 -25.57
CA ASP A 273 -10.68 22.91 -26.81
C ASP A 273 -9.31 23.59 -26.99
N ASP A 274 -8.54 23.07 -27.94
CA ASP A 274 -7.35 23.70 -28.46
C ASP A 274 -7.77 24.97 -29.21
N ASN A 275 -7.36 26.14 -28.73
CA ASN A 275 -7.27 27.32 -29.59
C ASN A 275 -5.88 27.95 -29.44
N ASP A 276 -5.10 27.68 -30.48
CA ASP A 276 -4.01 28.51 -30.97
C ASP A 276 -4.52 29.93 -31.35
N GLU A 277 -3.56 30.85 -31.51
CA GLU A 277 -3.64 32.21 -32.06
C GLU A 277 -3.85 33.38 -31.08
N ASN A 278 -2.74 33.92 -30.55
CA ASN A 278 -2.05 35.11 -31.10
C ASN A 278 -0.84 35.51 -30.25
#